data_AF-A0A6F8XZ60-F1
#
_entry.id   AF-A0A6F8XZ60-F1
#
_cell.length_a   1.000
_cell.length_b   1.000
_cell.length_c   1.000
_cell.angle_alpha   90.00
_cell.angle_beta   90.00
_cell.angle_gamma   90.00
#
_symmetry.space_group_name_H-M   'P 1'
#
loop_
_entity.id
_entity.type
_entity.pdbx_description
1 polymer ?
#
loop_
_entity_poly.entity_id
_entity_poly.type
_entity_poly.pdbx_seq_one_letter_code
_entity_poly.pdbx_strand_id
1 'polypeptide(L)'
;MPVSLRCNECGTPYDPWMVPGKNVPSLHCTMACLEAWQLRNGHLGHSAETRPELDASNPAVATEWLRIGIGAGLLAGMFARGPDIVHTPREGEDGYVPLVDQDDGNDGPAQVRPIRPDGIAARVQHSHNVYRLVKRGDDYVKVPALFPTAAARMVAAAPDMAPNLRRLRGVIHTPIFRPDGSILATPGYDPPTKLLHLPEAGLTVPEVPDQPTRAHLAAAIDLLDTMTAGFRWVTDHDRANYYGLLLTPLLRGLVPPPYKLGAIGAPMPGSGKTKLATILRLIHGGVFRAEMPEDDAELRKQVTSILAVTTGPIVHIDNVSGVLRSSTLSGLLTSDRWDDRPLGTTDMISRDNDRLWVITGNNLSLGGDLVRRTLWVTIDPGVPNPHLRTDFAITDLEEWVRVLRGPLLHALLTLIRSWVVAGRPGKPRGGDSYARWISAVDGILSHAGVPGTFDHAESARQQVGTDDDEWADFLTAVHQAFGDRVWTVKDLLADIDTGDLLRPGGIPLDALPAELAEKAGRPHVGVAGIGRSLGMWLKNRDGRWAGTLTVRGLGKDRREARQYRIESAGTAGTAGTFPTPRSLSPMDKSDHNATGANVPVGGEVPAVPAVPAVSHHHDPTAPQWSHQP
;
A
#
# COMPACT_ATOMS: atom_id res chain seq x y z
N MET A 1 10.18 39.32 -15.91
CA MET A 1 10.66 40.25 -14.86
C MET A 1 9.73 40.09 -13.67
N PRO A 2 10.18 39.62 -12.50
CA PRO A 2 9.30 39.49 -11.35
C PRO A 2 9.10 40.89 -10.74
N VAL A 3 7.84 41.24 -10.49
CA VAL A 3 7.46 42.47 -9.81
C VAL A 3 7.84 42.33 -8.34
N SER A 4 8.81 43.12 -7.87
CA SER A 4 9.21 43.15 -6.46
C SER A 4 8.08 43.74 -5.62
N LEU A 5 7.42 42.93 -4.78
CA LEU A 5 6.51 43.45 -3.76
C LEU A 5 7.34 44.15 -2.68
N ARG A 6 7.03 45.43 -2.44
CA ARG A 6 7.64 46.27 -1.40
C ARG A 6 6.61 46.53 -0.31
N CYS A 7 7.07 46.65 0.94
CA CYS A 7 6.22 47.10 2.04
C CYS A 7 5.71 48.53 1.77
N ASN A 8 4.39 48.76 1.86
CA ASN A 8 3.79 50.07 1.58
C ASN A 8 4.13 51.15 2.63
N GLU A 9 4.63 50.79 3.81
CA GLU A 9 4.96 51.75 4.87
C GLU A 9 6.46 52.13 4.91
N CYS A 10 7.38 51.22 4.54
CA CYS A 10 8.82 51.47 4.65
C CYS A 10 9.64 51.14 3.39
N GLY A 11 9.02 50.64 2.33
CA GLY A 11 9.64 50.50 1.00
C GLY A 11 10.70 49.40 0.87
N THR A 12 10.93 48.60 1.90
CA THR A 12 11.90 47.49 1.90
C THR A 12 11.43 46.37 0.95
N PRO A 13 12.34 45.83 0.11
CA PRO A 13 12.02 44.68 -0.74
C PRO A 13 11.82 43.42 0.09
N TYR A 14 10.79 42.65 -0.26
CA TYR A 14 10.51 41.35 0.35
C TYR A 14 11.49 40.28 -0.18
N ASP A 15 12.27 39.66 0.71
CA ASP A 15 13.05 38.45 0.42
C ASP A 15 12.37 37.24 1.09
N PRO A 16 11.84 36.29 0.32
CA PRO A 16 11.15 35.11 0.87
C PRO A 16 12.06 34.12 1.63
N TRP A 17 13.38 34.38 1.72
CA TRP A 17 14.36 33.45 2.30
C TRP A 17 15.04 33.94 3.59
N MET A 18 14.49 34.93 4.31
CA MET A 18 15.07 35.35 5.60
C MET A 18 14.91 34.26 6.69
N VAL A 19 16.03 33.67 7.09
CA VAL A 19 16.16 32.71 8.21
C VAL A 19 16.40 33.46 9.54
N PRO A 20 15.73 33.12 10.66
CA PRO A 20 15.96 33.79 11.94
C PRO A 20 17.39 33.57 12.46
N GLY A 21 18.06 34.66 12.89
CA GLY A 21 19.24 34.58 13.75
C GLY A 21 20.63 34.84 13.14
N LYS A 22 20.76 35.04 11.82
CA LYS A 22 22.08 35.35 11.20
C LYS A 22 22.20 36.69 10.48
N ASN A 23 21.10 37.40 10.23
CA ASN A 23 21.09 38.77 9.74
C ASN A 23 20.02 39.55 10.49
N VAL A 24 20.38 40.25 11.56
CA VAL A 24 19.51 41.27 12.17
C VAL A 24 19.62 42.52 11.30
N PRO A 25 18.58 42.96 10.57
CA PRO A 25 18.59 44.32 10.04
C PRO A 25 18.58 45.26 11.25
N SER A 26 19.51 46.19 11.27
CA SER A 26 19.67 47.22 12.31
C SER A 26 18.34 47.79 12.80
N LEU A 27 18.01 47.56 14.08
CA LEU A 27 17.24 48.37 15.05
C LEU A 27 16.11 49.33 14.58
N HIS A 28 15.51 49.11 13.40
CA HIS A 28 14.41 49.90 12.83
C HIS A 28 13.27 49.01 12.31
N CYS A 29 13.12 47.80 12.85
CA CYS A 29 11.86 47.07 12.73
C CYS A 29 10.96 47.53 13.88
N THR A 30 9.97 48.36 13.58
CA THR A 30 8.96 48.80 14.56
C THR A 30 8.27 47.57 15.15
N MET A 31 7.85 47.63 16.43
CA MET A 31 7.10 46.54 17.08
C MET A 31 5.92 46.06 16.22
N ALA A 32 5.32 46.94 15.41
CA ALA A 32 4.25 46.61 14.47
C ALA A 32 4.65 45.59 13.38
N CYS A 33 5.90 45.61 12.87
CA CYS A 33 6.37 44.59 11.93
C CYS A 33 6.59 43.24 12.61
N LEU A 34 7.06 43.26 13.86
CA LEU A 34 7.24 42.05 14.66
C LEU A 34 5.87 41.45 15.06
N GLU A 35 4.92 42.29 15.45
CA GLU A 35 3.54 41.90 15.75
C GLU A 35 2.82 41.40 14.50
N ALA A 36 2.99 42.04 13.33
CA ALA A 36 2.43 41.56 12.07
C ALA A 36 3.05 40.22 11.65
N TRP A 37 4.35 40.01 11.88
CA TRP A 37 5.01 38.73 11.65
C TRP A 37 4.53 37.65 12.65
N GLN A 38 4.33 38.00 13.92
CA GLN A 38 3.81 37.09 14.96
C GLN A 38 2.32 36.75 14.76
N LEU A 39 1.50 37.70 14.30
CA LEU A 39 0.10 37.49 13.91
C LEU A 39 -0.03 36.61 12.66
N ARG A 40 0.83 36.83 11.64
CA ARG A 40 0.86 36.04 10.41
C ARG A 40 1.36 34.60 10.62
N ASN A 41 2.27 34.40 11.58
CA ASN A 41 2.81 33.08 11.91
C ASN A 41 2.12 32.43 13.12
N GLY A 42 0.95 32.94 13.55
CA GLY A 42 0.13 32.32 14.60
C GLY A 42 0.73 32.30 16.01
N HIS A 43 1.77 33.10 16.27
CA HIS A 43 2.42 33.20 17.59
C HIS A 43 1.64 34.09 18.58
N LEU A 44 0.74 34.93 18.09
CA LEU A 44 -0.26 35.64 18.89
C LEU A 44 -1.64 35.23 18.37
N GLY A 45 -2.45 34.58 19.22
CA GLY A 45 -3.86 34.33 18.91
C GLY A 45 -4.53 35.65 18.54
N HIS A 46 -5.32 35.66 17.46
CA HIS A 46 -6.06 36.84 17.05
C HIS A 46 -6.85 37.37 18.25
N SER A 47 -6.55 38.59 18.70
CA SER A 47 -7.32 39.23 19.75
C SER A 47 -8.79 39.29 19.31
N ALA A 48 -9.73 39.25 20.25
CA ALA A 48 -11.15 39.29 19.92
C ALA A 48 -11.52 40.51 19.06
N GLU A 49 -10.71 41.56 19.02
CA GLU A 49 -10.96 42.79 18.26
C GLU A 49 -10.55 42.73 16.78
N THR A 50 -9.78 41.72 16.35
CA THR A 50 -9.24 41.62 14.97
C THR A 50 -9.95 40.61 14.08
N ARG A 51 -10.88 39.80 14.63
CA ARG A 51 -11.60 38.77 13.87
C ARG A 51 -12.73 39.39 13.02
N PRO A 52 -12.96 38.88 11.80
CA PRO A 52 -14.05 39.37 10.95
C PRO A 52 -15.40 39.18 11.63
N GLU A 53 -16.27 40.17 11.52
CA GLU A 53 -17.62 40.11 12.09
C GLU A 53 -18.56 39.22 11.27
N LEU A 54 -19.45 38.50 11.94
CA LEU A 54 -20.45 37.64 11.31
C LEU A 54 -21.84 37.86 11.91
N ASP A 55 -22.80 38.26 11.08
CA ASP A 55 -24.20 38.41 11.49
C ASP A 55 -24.92 37.04 11.52
N ALA A 56 -25.34 36.64 12.72
CA ALA A 56 -26.11 35.43 12.99
C ALA A 56 -27.57 35.73 13.39
N SER A 57 -28.09 36.93 13.08
CA SER A 57 -29.48 37.32 13.41
C SER A 57 -30.52 36.42 12.77
N ASN A 58 -30.23 35.87 11.58
CA ASN A 58 -31.11 34.96 10.85
C ASN A 58 -30.38 33.65 10.51
N PRO A 59 -30.81 32.49 11.05
CA PRO A 59 -30.21 31.20 10.75
C PRO A 59 -30.18 30.83 9.25
N ALA A 60 -31.16 31.27 8.45
CA ALA A 60 -31.17 31.02 7.01
C ALA A 60 -30.02 31.77 6.30
N VAL A 61 -29.78 33.02 6.70
CA VAL A 61 -28.66 33.82 6.18
C VAL A 61 -27.32 33.23 6.62
N ALA A 62 -27.21 32.82 7.88
CA ALA A 62 -26.01 32.15 8.41
C ALA A 62 -25.74 30.80 7.70
N THR A 63 -26.78 30.08 7.31
CA THR A 63 -26.67 28.82 6.53
C THR A 63 -26.09 29.09 5.16
N GLU A 64 -26.61 30.08 4.44
CA GLU A 64 -26.13 30.42 3.10
C GLU A 64 -24.70 30.98 3.14
N TRP A 65 -24.39 31.82 4.12
CA TRP A 65 -23.03 32.30 4.36
C TRP A 65 -22.06 31.14 4.58
N LEU A 66 -22.41 30.19 5.44
CA LEU A 66 -21.55 29.04 5.71
C LEU A 66 -21.44 28.12 4.48
N ARG A 67 -22.53 27.88 3.76
CA ARG A 67 -22.53 27.05 2.54
C ARG A 67 -21.53 27.59 1.52
N ILE A 68 -21.50 28.90 1.32
CA ILE A 68 -20.57 29.55 0.40
C ILE A 68 -19.16 29.63 0.99
N GLY A 69 -19.01 29.98 2.27
CA GLY A 69 -17.70 30.23 2.89
C GLY A 69 -16.92 28.98 3.32
N ILE A 70 -17.59 27.86 3.56
CA ILE A 70 -16.95 26.63 4.05
C ILE A 70 -15.94 26.08 3.02
N GLY A 71 -14.73 25.77 3.47
CA GLY A 71 -13.64 25.32 2.59
C GLY A 71 -12.84 26.46 1.94
N ALA A 72 -13.11 27.73 2.29
CA ALA A 72 -12.36 28.90 1.86
C ALA A 72 -11.96 29.81 3.03
N GLY A 73 -11.00 30.71 2.80
CA GLY A 73 -10.54 31.70 3.78
C GLY A 73 -10.14 31.07 5.12
N LEU A 74 -10.62 31.64 6.24
CA LEU A 74 -10.40 31.11 7.59
C LEU A 74 -11.00 29.70 7.82
N LEU A 75 -11.81 29.18 6.89
CA LEU A 75 -12.37 27.82 6.90
C LEU A 75 -11.77 26.93 5.80
N ALA A 76 -10.66 27.33 5.18
CA ALA A 76 -9.99 26.58 4.10
C ALA A 76 -9.57 25.16 4.49
N GLY A 77 -9.31 24.93 5.79
CA GLY A 77 -8.99 23.61 6.34
C GLY A 77 -10.14 22.60 6.36
N MET A 78 -11.32 22.95 5.85
CA MET A 78 -12.45 22.02 5.70
C MET A 78 -12.51 21.41 4.30
N PHE A 79 -12.74 20.10 4.24
CA PHE A 79 -12.80 19.33 3.00
C PHE A 79 -13.99 18.37 3.01
N ALA A 80 -14.45 17.97 1.83
CA ALA A 80 -15.39 16.87 1.67
C ALA A 80 -14.64 15.55 1.49
N ARG A 81 -14.98 14.52 2.28
CA ARG A 81 -14.46 13.15 2.13
C ARG A 81 -15.60 12.15 2.16
N GLY A 82 -16.10 11.80 0.99
CA GLY A 82 -17.33 11.01 0.88
C GLY A 82 -18.54 11.84 1.33
N PRO A 83 -19.42 11.32 2.19
CA PRO A 83 -20.54 12.09 2.75
C PRO A 83 -20.12 12.99 3.92
N ASP A 84 -18.89 12.85 4.44
CA ASP A 84 -18.43 13.55 5.63
C ASP A 84 -17.73 14.86 5.26
N ILE A 85 -17.90 15.89 6.11
CA ILE A 85 -16.98 17.02 6.16
C ILE A 85 -15.84 16.64 7.10
N VAL A 86 -14.61 16.85 6.67
CA VAL A 86 -13.40 16.59 7.44
C VAL A 86 -12.59 17.87 7.61
N HIS A 87 -11.79 17.94 8.66
CA HIS A 87 -10.97 19.10 8.94
C HIS A 87 -9.48 18.76 9.07
N THR A 88 -8.63 19.59 8.47
CA THR A 88 -7.17 19.51 8.54
C THR A 88 -6.60 20.88 8.97
N PRO A 89 -5.97 21.00 10.15
CA PRO A 89 -5.57 22.30 10.74
C PRO A 89 -4.46 23.05 9.99
N ARG A 90 -3.91 22.43 8.95
CA ARG A 90 -2.69 22.84 8.26
C ARG A 90 -2.96 23.58 6.95
N GLU A 91 -4.23 23.80 6.65
CA GLU A 91 -4.74 24.56 5.51
C GLU A 91 -5.46 25.77 6.07
N GLY A 92 -4.84 26.93 5.90
CA GLY A 92 -5.37 28.24 6.29
C GLY A 92 -5.77 29.08 5.08
N GLU A 93 -6.12 30.34 5.34
CA GLU A 93 -6.52 31.30 4.31
C GLU A 93 -5.44 31.51 3.24
N ASP A 94 -4.18 31.62 3.66
CA ASP A 94 -3.01 31.81 2.79
C ASP A 94 -2.38 30.49 2.27
N GLY A 95 -3.10 29.37 2.41
CA GLY A 95 -2.64 28.05 1.99
C GLY A 95 -2.03 27.23 3.14
N TYR A 96 -1.00 26.44 2.82
CA TYR A 96 -0.39 25.53 3.80
C TYR A 96 0.31 26.32 4.92
N VAL A 97 -0.02 25.98 6.17
CA VAL A 97 0.63 26.52 7.36
C VAL A 97 1.70 25.53 7.83
N PRO A 98 3.00 25.87 7.84
CA PRO A 98 4.11 24.98 8.28
C PRO A 98 4.11 24.62 9.76
N LEU A 99 4.83 23.55 10.13
CA LEU A 99 4.84 23.05 11.51
C LEU A 99 5.82 23.97 12.21
N VAL A 100 5.39 24.57 13.32
CA VAL A 100 6.30 25.30 14.19
C VAL A 100 6.78 24.26 15.19
N ASP A 101 8.08 24.02 15.28
CA ASP A 101 8.64 23.08 16.26
C ASP A 101 8.14 23.49 17.66
N GLN A 102 7.19 22.73 18.22
CA GLN A 102 6.78 22.84 19.61
C GLN A 102 7.08 21.53 20.31
N ASP A 103 7.82 21.62 21.41
CA ASP A 103 8.29 20.53 22.27
C ASP A 103 7.17 19.70 22.93
N ASP A 104 5.89 20.02 22.69
CA ASP A 104 4.77 19.41 23.42
C ASP A 104 4.21 18.12 22.79
N GLY A 105 4.79 17.64 21.68
CA GLY A 105 4.53 16.29 21.16
C GLY A 105 3.07 16.01 20.80
N ASN A 106 2.24 17.05 20.67
CA ASN A 106 0.79 16.94 20.49
C ASN A 106 0.35 17.15 19.04
N ASP A 107 1.30 17.29 18.11
CA ASP A 107 1.10 17.39 16.66
C ASP A 107 0.71 16.06 16.00
N GLY A 108 0.05 15.18 16.75
CA GLY A 108 -0.27 13.79 16.37
C GLY A 108 -0.67 13.66 14.89
N PRO A 109 -0.23 12.57 14.23
CA PRO A 109 -0.14 12.46 12.77
C PRO A 109 -1.41 12.97 12.10
N ALA A 110 -1.30 14.05 11.33
CA ALA A 110 -2.41 14.87 10.87
C ALA A 110 -3.65 14.03 10.47
N GLN A 111 -4.60 13.91 11.40
CA GLN A 111 -5.74 13.03 11.25
C GLN A 111 -6.81 13.75 10.43
N VAL A 112 -7.19 13.17 9.30
CA VAL A 112 -8.41 13.55 8.58
C VAL A 112 -9.61 13.14 9.45
N ARG A 113 -10.08 14.05 10.31
CA ARG A 113 -11.18 13.77 11.24
C ARG A 113 -12.50 14.29 10.69
N PRO A 114 -13.57 13.46 10.66
CA PRO A 114 -14.92 13.96 10.46
C PRO A 114 -15.23 15.04 11.49
N ILE A 115 -15.76 16.17 11.02
CA ILE A 115 -16.19 17.27 11.88
C ILE A 115 -17.71 17.26 12.00
N ARG A 116 -18.20 17.19 13.24
CA ARG A 116 -19.64 17.27 13.53
C ARG A 116 -20.13 18.72 13.35
N PRO A 117 -21.44 18.94 13.13
CA PRO A 117 -22.00 20.29 13.03
C PRO A 117 -21.60 21.24 14.17
N ASP A 118 -21.55 20.75 15.42
CA ASP A 118 -21.10 21.54 16.57
C ASP A 118 -19.63 21.96 16.46
N GLY A 119 -18.79 21.09 15.88
CA GLY A 119 -17.39 21.41 15.60
C GLY A 119 -17.24 22.47 14.51
N ILE A 120 -18.10 22.45 13.49
CA ILE A 120 -18.14 23.49 12.46
C ILE A 120 -18.53 24.83 13.10
N ALA A 121 -19.62 24.85 13.89
CA ALA A 121 -20.08 26.04 14.60
C ALA A 121 -19.00 26.59 15.54
N ALA A 122 -18.33 25.72 16.31
CA ALA A 122 -17.23 26.11 17.17
C ALA A 122 -16.08 26.75 16.38
N ARG A 123 -15.71 26.21 15.21
CA ARG A 123 -14.66 26.81 14.37
C ARG A 123 -15.04 28.18 13.85
N VAL A 124 -16.29 28.36 13.43
CA VAL A 124 -16.81 29.69 13.05
C VAL A 124 -16.71 30.64 14.26
N GLN A 125 -17.12 30.20 15.45
CA GLN A 125 -17.03 31.00 16.69
C GLN A 125 -15.59 31.42 17.05
N HIS A 126 -14.60 30.58 16.76
CA HIS A 126 -13.20 30.89 17.03
C HIS A 126 -12.59 31.80 15.95
N SER A 127 -13.00 31.66 14.70
CA SER A 127 -12.47 32.43 13.57
C SER A 127 -13.17 33.78 13.36
N HIS A 128 -14.43 33.92 13.79
CA HIS A 128 -15.27 35.10 13.54
C HIS A 128 -15.84 35.68 14.83
N ASN A 129 -16.07 36.99 14.83
CA ASN A 129 -16.83 37.70 15.84
C ASN A 129 -18.32 37.61 15.53
N VAL A 130 -18.96 36.57 16.05
CA VAL A 130 -20.38 36.29 15.79
C VAL A 130 -21.28 37.17 16.65
N TYR A 131 -22.21 37.89 16.01
CA TYR A 131 -23.16 38.78 16.67
C TYR A 131 -24.59 38.57 16.15
N ARG A 132 -25.57 39.13 16.86
CA ARG A 132 -26.94 39.31 16.36
C ARG A 132 -27.42 40.73 16.63
N LEU A 133 -28.33 41.23 15.81
CA LEU A 133 -28.95 42.53 15.97
C LEU A 133 -30.17 42.42 16.88
N VAL A 134 -30.19 43.23 17.93
CA VAL A 134 -31.33 43.35 18.86
C VAL A 134 -31.84 44.78 18.82
N LYS A 135 -33.15 44.94 18.60
CA LYS A 135 -33.79 46.26 18.64
C LYS A 135 -33.74 46.83 20.06
N ARG A 136 -33.21 48.04 20.20
CA ARG A 136 -33.19 48.83 21.44
C ARG A 136 -33.67 50.24 21.12
N GLY A 137 -34.91 50.56 21.51
CA GLY A 137 -35.55 51.81 21.07
C GLY A 137 -35.82 51.77 19.57
N ASP A 138 -35.41 52.82 18.85
CA ASP A 138 -35.51 52.92 17.39
C ASP A 138 -34.29 52.34 16.65
N ASP A 139 -33.22 51.99 17.36
CA ASP A 139 -31.97 51.48 16.78
C ASP A 139 -31.82 49.96 16.93
N TYR A 140 -30.94 49.37 16.10
CA TYR A 140 -30.47 48.00 16.25
C TYR A 140 -29.04 47.99 16.79
N VAL A 141 -28.82 47.23 17.86
CA VAL A 141 -27.50 47.10 18.50
C VAL A 141 -26.97 45.68 18.28
N LYS A 142 -25.69 45.58 17.90
CA LYS A 142 -24.98 44.29 17.83
C LYS A 142 -24.74 43.77 19.24
N VAL A 143 -25.18 42.54 19.51
CA VAL A 143 -24.86 41.82 20.74
C VAL A 143 -24.15 40.51 20.38
N PRO A 144 -23.12 40.09 21.14
CA PRO A 144 -22.46 38.80 20.91
C PRO A 144 -23.47 37.65 20.86
N ALA A 145 -23.26 36.72 19.94
CA ALA A 145 -24.11 35.55 19.74
C ALA A 145 -23.27 34.30 19.46
N LEU A 146 -23.89 33.13 19.61
CA LEU A 146 -23.33 31.87 19.14
C LEU A 146 -23.68 31.66 17.67
N PHE A 147 -22.77 31.05 16.91
CA PHE A 147 -23.12 30.59 15.56
C PHE A 147 -24.24 29.54 15.62
N PRO A 148 -25.32 29.64 14.82
CA PRO A 148 -26.44 28.73 14.91
C PRO A 148 -26.05 27.30 14.48
N THR A 149 -26.07 26.34 15.41
CA THR A 149 -25.80 24.91 15.09
C THR A 149 -26.72 24.37 13.99
N ALA A 150 -27.96 24.87 13.90
CA ALA A 150 -28.88 24.48 12.83
C ALA A 150 -28.34 24.81 11.43
N ALA A 151 -27.64 25.94 11.27
CA ALA A 151 -27.00 26.32 10.02
C ALA A 151 -25.86 25.37 9.66
N ALA A 152 -25.00 25.05 10.64
CA ALA A 152 -23.94 24.06 10.46
C ALA A 152 -24.50 22.67 10.10
N ARG A 153 -25.62 22.27 10.71
CA ARG A 153 -26.28 20.98 10.44
C ARG A 153 -26.84 20.92 9.02
N MET A 154 -27.44 22.00 8.51
CA MET A 154 -27.95 22.06 7.14
C MET A 154 -26.83 21.91 6.11
N VAL A 155 -25.71 22.62 6.29
CA VAL A 155 -24.55 22.51 5.39
C VAL A 155 -23.92 21.12 5.46
N ALA A 156 -23.75 20.57 6.67
CA ALA A 156 -23.20 19.23 6.87
C ALA A 156 -24.07 18.11 6.29
N ALA A 157 -25.38 18.33 6.12
CA ALA A 157 -26.30 17.35 5.52
C ALA A 157 -26.22 17.32 3.98
N ALA A 158 -25.67 18.36 3.34
CA ALA A 158 -25.53 18.47 1.89
C ALA A 158 -24.16 19.07 1.51
N PRO A 159 -23.05 18.42 1.88
CA PRO A 159 -21.70 18.95 1.66
C PRO A 159 -21.36 19.14 0.17
N ASP A 160 -21.99 18.38 -0.73
CA ASP A 160 -21.88 18.50 -2.18
C ASP A 160 -22.47 19.80 -2.74
N MET A 161 -23.33 20.48 -1.98
CA MET A 161 -23.92 21.77 -2.34
C MET A 161 -23.06 22.97 -1.90
N ALA A 162 -21.94 22.73 -1.21
CA ALA A 162 -20.99 23.77 -0.81
C ALA A 162 -19.90 23.96 -1.90
N PRO A 163 -19.89 25.09 -2.64
CA PRO A 163 -19.04 25.25 -3.83
C PRO A 163 -17.54 25.25 -3.52
N ASN A 164 -17.14 25.71 -2.34
CA ASN A 164 -15.74 25.83 -1.94
C ASN A 164 -15.24 24.60 -1.17
N LEU A 165 -16.09 23.62 -0.91
CA LEU A 165 -15.73 22.43 -0.16
C LEU A 165 -14.99 21.42 -1.04
N ARG A 166 -13.66 21.58 -1.11
CA ARG A 166 -12.75 20.74 -1.91
C ARG A 166 -12.84 19.28 -1.50
N ARG A 167 -12.80 18.35 -2.47
CA ARG A 167 -12.77 16.91 -2.20
C ARG A 167 -11.37 16.49 -1.74
N LEU A 168 -11.29 15.74 -0.65
CA LEU A 168 -10.05 15.17 -0.12
C LEU A 168 -10.06 13.65 -0.26
N ARG A 169 -9.13 13.13 -1.07
CA ARG A 169 -8.91 11.68 -1.21
C ARG A 169 -8.13 11.14 -0.02
N GLY A 170 -7.07 11.81 0.38
CA GLY A 170 -6.21 11.39 1.49
C GLY A 170 -5.12 12.41 1.81
N VAL A 171 -4.36 12.10 2.87
CA VAL A 171 -3.20 12.88 3.32
C VAL A 171 -1.95 12.05 3.09
N ILE A 172 -0.88 12.70 2.65
CA ILE A 172 0.45 12.12 2.50
C ILE A 172 1.45 12.93 3.32
N HIS A 173 2.48 12.27 3.84
CA HIS A 173 3.51 12.88 4.69
C HIS A 173 4.90 12.90 4.04
N THR A 174 5.01 12.30 2.87
CA THR A 174 6.23 12.26 2.05
C THR A 174 5.85 12.59 0.60
N PRO A 175 6.80 13.10 -0.21
CA PRO A 175 6.55 13.32 -1.62
C PRO A 175 6.19 12.01 -2.33
N ILE A 176 5.27 12.06 -3.30
CA ILE A 176 4.89 10.91 -4.12
C ILE A 176 4.82 11.28 -5.61
N PHE A 177 4.72 10.28 -6.48
CA PHE A 177 4.45 10.50 -7.89
C PHE A 177 2.95 10.66 -8.17
N ARG A 178 2.62 11.70 -8.95
CA ARG A 178 1.31 11.90 -9.57
C ARG A 178 1.10 10.93 -10.76
N PRO A 179 -0.14 10.73 -11.25
CA PRO A 179 -0.42 9.88 -12.40
C PRO A 179 0.36 10.22 -13.68
N ASP A 180 0.65 11.51 -13.89
CA ASP A 180 1.42 12.01 -15.03
C ASP A 180 2.93 11.75 -14.92
N GLY A 181 3.42 11.33 -13.75
CA GLY A 181 4.84 11.11 -13.49
C GLY A 181 5.59 12.34 -12.94
N SER A 182 4.90 13.44 -12.66
CA SER A 182 5.43 14.55 -11.87
C SER A 182 5.47 14.20 -10.38
N ILE A 183 6.31 14.89 -9.60
CA ILE A 183 6.42 14.68 -8.16
C ILE A 183 5.54 15.70 -7.43
N LEU A 184 4.66 15.22 -6.54
CA LEU A 184 3.96 16.04 -5.56
C LEU A 184 4.87 16.21 -4.34
N ALA A 185 5.69 17.28 -4.34
CA ALA A 185 6.61 17.62 -3.25
C ALA A 185 6.21 18.91 -2.52
N THR A 186 5.46 19.80 -3.15
CA THR A 186 5.00 21.05 -2.52
C THR A 186 3.99 20.73 -1.41
N PRO A 187 4.15 21.25 -0.19
CA PRO A 187 3.17 21.11 0.88
C PRO A 187 1.84 21.79 0.53
N GLY A 188 0.73 21.23 1.03
CA GLY A 188 -0.63 21.72 0.79
C GLY A 188 -1.48 20.84 -0.13
N TYR A 189 -2.68 21.32 -0.41
CA TYR A 189 -3.65 20.60 -1.24
C TYR A 189 -3.28 20.61 -2.72
N ASP A 190 -3.26 19.42 -3.33
CA ASP A 190 -3.02 19.20 -4.76
C ASP A 190 -4.35 18.92 -5.48
N PRO A 191 -4.91 19.86 -6.27
CA PRO A 191 -6.18 19.67 -6.94
C PRO A 191 -6.24 18.47 -7.91
N PRO A 192 -5.21 18.18 -8.73
CA PRO A 192 -5.22 17.04 -9.64
C PRO A 192 -5.39 15.69 -8.95
N THR A 193 -4.67 15.47 -7.84
CA THR A 193 -4.71 14.19 -7.11
C THR A 193 -5.73 14.16 -5.97
N LYS A 194 -6.22 15.34 -5.54
CA LYS A 194 -7.06 15.53 -4.35
C LYS A 194 -6.36 15.07 -3.06
N LEU A 195 -5.04 15.06 -3.05
CA LEU A 195 -4.23 14.74 -1.89
C LEU A 195 -3.81 16.00 -1.17
N LEU A 196 -3.67 15.91 0.14
CA LEU A 196 -3.11 16.96 0.96
C LEU A 196 -1.72 16.51 1.44
N HIS A 197 -0.68 17.20 0.97
CA HIS A 197 0.70 16.91 1.38
C HIS A 197 1.03 17.69 2.66
N LEU A 198 1.18 16.96 3.76
CA LEU A 198 1.50 17.47 5.09
C LEU A 198 2.83 16.85 5.55
N PRO A 199 3.99 17.39 5.13
CA PRO A 199 5.27 16.86 5.58
C PRO A 199 5.38 16.93 7.11
N GLU A 200 6.02 15.91 7.69
CA GLU A 200 6.34 15.89 9.12
C GLU A 200 7.37 16.97 9.48
N ALA A 201 7.35 17.45 10.72
CA ALA A 201 8.32 18.42 11.21
C ALA A 201 9.75 17.85 11.09
N GLY A 202 10.69 18.70 10.69
CA GLY A 202 12.09 18.30 10.47
C GLY A 202 12.36 17.45 9.24
N LEU A 203 11.35 16.97 8.49
CA LEU A 203 11.58 16.22 7.26
C LEU A 203 11.96 17.15 6.10
N THR A 204 13.23 17.09 5.70
CA THR A 204 13.72 17.75 4.47
C THR A 204 14.11 16.70 3.44
N VAL A 205 13.41 16.66 2.31
CA VAL A 205 13.76 15.79 1.17
C VAL A 205 14.48 16.62 0.12
N PRO A 206 15.74 16.29 -0.25
CA PRO A 206 16.45 16.98 -1.31
C PRO A 206 15.69 16.95 -2.64
N GLU A 207 15.77 18.04 -3.40
CA GLU A 207 15.13 18.15 -4.72
C GLU A 207 15.63 17.03 -5.65
N VAL A 208 14.69 16.40 -6.35
CA VAL A 208 14.99 15.32 -7.29
C VAL A 208 15.30 15.94 -8.65
N PRO A 209 16.47 15.69 -9.26
CA PRO A 209 16.80 16.24 -10.56
C PRO A 209 15.75 15.89 -11.63
N ASP A 210 15.42 16.85 -12.48
CA ASP A 210 14.47 16.64 -13.58
C ASP A 210 14.90 15.52 -14.53
N GLN A 211 16.21 15.39 -14.74
CA GLN A 211 16.87 14.41 -15.60
C GLN A 211 17.97 13.68 -14.79
N PRO A 212 17.63 12.65 -14.00
CA PRO A 212 18.63 11.95 -13.21
C PRO A 212 19.71 11.28 -14.06
N THR A 213 20.97 11.46 -13.69
CA THR A 213 22.12 10.86 -14.37
C THR A 213 22.41 9.46 -13.84
N ARG A 214 23.23 8.67 -14.55
CA ARG A 214 23.69 7.36 -14.07
C ARG A 214 24.41 7.44 -12.72
N ALA A 215 25.12 8.54 -12.44
CA ALA A 215 25.78 8.75 -11.16
C ALA A 215 24.77 8.92 -10.01
N HIS A 216 23.64 9.60 -10.26
CA HIS A 216 22.56 9.70 -9.27
C HIS A 216 21.95 8.33 -8.97
N LEU A 217 21.79 7.47 -9.99
CA LEU A 217 21.27 6.11 -9.80
C LEU A 217 22.24 5.25 -8.98
N ALA A 218 23.53 5.31 -9.31
CA ALA A 218 24.56 4.58 -8.58
C ALA A 218 24.62 5.01 -7.11
N ALA A 219 24.57 6.32 -6.82
CA ALA A 219 24.54 6.83 -5.45
C ALA A 219 23.26 6.44 -4.70
N ALA A 220 22.11 6.44 -5.37
CA ALA A 220 20.85 6.00 -4.79
C ALA A 220 20.91 4.51 -4.40
N ILE A 221 21.44 3.65 -5.27
CA ILE A 221 21.59 2.21 -5.00
C ILE A 221 22.60 1.98 -3.89
N ASP A 222 23.75 2.63 -3.92
CA ASP A 222 24.80 2.50 -2.90
C ASP A 222 24.27 2.87 -1.50
N LEU A 223 23.43 3.89 -1.40
CA LEU A 223 22.77 4.26 -0.15
C LEU A 223 21.79 3.17 0.35
N LEU A 224 21.00 2.58 -0.54
CA LEU A 224 20.10 1.47 -0.20
C LEU A 224 20.87 0.20 0.17
N ASP A 225 21.97 -0.08 -0.51
CA ASP A 225 22.87 -1.21 -0.22
C ASP A 225 23.52 -1.01 1.15
N THR A 226 24.02 0.18 1.44
CA THR A 226 24.58 0.54 2.75
C THR A 226 23.55 0.33 3.86
N MET A 227 22.31 0.82 3.67
CA MET A 227 21.21 0.63 4.62
C MET A 227 20.90 -0.85 4.88
N THR A 228 21.08 -1.70 3.86
CA THR A 228 20.71 -3.12 3.91
C THR A 228 21.89 -4.08 4.08
N ALA A 229 23.11 -3.57 4.21
CA ALA A 229 24.34 -4.37 4.26
C ALA A 229 24.38 -5.38 5.42
N GLY A 230 23.65 -5.13 6.51
CA GLY A 230 23.55 -6.05 7.65
C GLY A 230 22.70 -7.31 7.40
N PHE A 231 21.91 -7.33 6.32
CA PHE A 231 20.98 -8.41 5.98
C PHE A 231 21.51 -9.27 4.85
N ARG A 232 21.45 -10.59 5.05
CA ARG A 232 21.85 -11.58 4.03
C ARG A 232 20.61 -12.08 3.31
N TRP A 233 20.42 -11.61 2.09
CA TRP A 233 19.37 -12.07 1.18
C TRP A 233 19.63 -13.52 0.74
N VAL A 234 18.57 -14.31 0.57
CA VAL A 234 18.71 -15.68 0.06
C VAL A 234 18.98 -15.68 -1.44
N THR A 235 18.31 -14.81 -2.18
CA THR A 235 18.52 -14.59 -3.61
C THR A 235 18.56 -13.08 -3.93
N ASP A 236 19.06 -12.73 -5.11
CA ASP A 236 18.97 -11.35 -5.63
C ASP A 236 17.49 -10.93 -5.81
N HIS A 237 16.58 -11.88 -6.05
CA HIS A 237 15.15 -11.62 -6.11
C HIS A 237 14.58 -11.14 -4.78
N ASP A 238 15.06 -11.65 -3.63
CA ASP A 238 14.62 -11.19 -2.31
C ASP A 238 15.04 -9.73 -2.07
N ARG A 239 16.26 -9.35 -2.49
CA ARG A 239 16.73 -7.97 -2.44
C ARG A 239 15.88 -7.06 -3.34
N ALA A 240 15.65 -7.47 -4.59
CA ALA A 240 14.79 -6.75 -5.52
C ALA A 240 13.36 -6.58 -4.96
N ASN A 241 12.80 -7.62 -4.34
CA ASN A 241 11.49 -7.58 -3.69
C ASN A 241 11.45 -6.57 -2.56
N TYR A 242 12.47 -6.56 -1.68
CA TYR A 242 12.53 -5.58 -0.60
C TYR A 242 12.62 -4.14 -1.12
N TYR A 243 13.44 -3.90 -2.15
CA TYR A 243 13.54 -2.57 -2.77
C TYR A 243 12.24 -2.16 -3.46
N GLY A 244 11.53 -3.12 -4.07
CA GLY A 244 10.20 -2.88 -4.61
C GLY A 244 9.16 -2.52 -3.53
N LEU A 245 9.22 -3.15 -2.36
CA LEU A 245 8.41 -2.75 -1.20
C LEU A 245 8.74 -1.32 -0.73
N LEU A 246 10.02 -0.91 -0.76
CA LEU A 246 10.44 0.46 -0.45
C LEU A 246 9.93 1.48 -1.49
N LEU A 247 9.85 1.12 -2.77
CA LEU A 247 9.37 2.01 -3.84
C LEU A 247 7.84 2.19 -3.83
N THR A 248 7.10 1.12 -3.47
CA THR A 248 5.64 1.04 -3.64
C THR A 248 4.85 2.20 -3.02
N PRO A 249 5.13 2.66 -1.78
CA PRO A 249 4.41 3.80 -1.19
C PRO A 249 4.49 5.10 -1.99
N LEU A 250 5.60 5.34 -2.70
CA LEU A 250 5.83 6.54 -3.52
C LEU A 250 5.13 6.44 -4.88
N LEU A 251 4.80 5.22 -5.31
CA LEU A 251 4.16 4.93 -6.59
C LEU A 251 2.64 4.99 -6.54
N ARG A 252 1.99 5.12 -5.38
CA ARG A 252 0.52 4.94 -5.25
C ARG A 252 -0.34 5.87 -6.13
N GLY A 253 0.15 7.04 -6.51
CA GLY A 253 -0.51 7.91 -7.50
C GLY A 253 -0.25 7.50 -8.96
N LEU A 254 0.94 6.99 -9.24
CA LEU A 254 1.41 6.58 -10.57
C LEU A 254 0.97 5.16 -10.96
N VAL A 255 0.97 4.25 -9.98
CA VAL A 255 0.67 2.83 -10.06
C VAL A 255 -0.18 2.47 -8.84
N PRO A 256 -1.51 2.72 -8.90
CA PRO A 256 -2.44 2.43 -7.81
C PRO A 256 -2.56 0.92 -7.51
N PRO A 257 -3.12 0.58 -6.34
CA PRO A 257 -3.45 -0.80 -5.92
C PRO A 257 -4.31 -1.55 -6.96
N PRO A 258 -4.41 -2.89 -6.87
CA PRO A 258 -4.01 -3.73 -5.74
C PRO A 258 -2.51 -4.09 -5.70
N TYR A 259 -2.00 -4.30 -4.48
CA TYR A 259 -0.64 -4.77 -4.22
C TYR A 259 -0.69 -6.13 -3.53
N LYS A 260 0.32 -6.98 -3.79
CA LYS A 260 0.49 -8.22 -3.02
C LYS A 260 0.89 -7.89 -1.58
N LEU A 261 0.56 -8.80 -0.67
CA LEU A 261 1.06 -8.78 0.70
C LEU A 261 2.58 -8.93 0.71
N GLY A 262 3.32 -8.04 1.36
CA GLY A 262 4.75 -8.22 1.57
C GLY A 262 5.00 -9.14 2.76
N ALA A 263 5.54 -10.34 2.53
CA ALA A 263 5.92 -11.27 3.59
C ALA A 263 7.44 -11.27 3.79
N ILE A 264 7.91 -10.78 4.93
CA ILE A 264 9.33 -10.81 5.28
C ILE A 264 9.59 -12.02 6.18
N GLY A 265 10.28 -13.02 5.63
CA GLY A 265 10.52 -14.32 6.25
C GLY A 265 12.00 -14.59 6.52
N ALA A 266 12.25 -15.46 7.50
CA ALA A 266 13.58 -15.95 7.86
C ALA A 266 13.43 -17.30 8.59
N PRO A 267 14.41 -18.20 8.50
CA PRO A 267 14.29 -19.54 9.10
C PRO A 267 14.32 -19.49 10.63
N MET A 268 14.89 -18.44 11.23
CA MET A 268 15.10 -18.33 12.68
C MET A 268 14.68 -16.98 13.26
N PRO A 269 14.30 -16.93 14.54
CA PRO A 269 14.07 -15.68 15.27
C PRO A 269 15.36 -14.86 15.39
N GLY A 270 15.22 -13.55 15.64
CA GLY A 270 16.37 -12.64 15.76
C GLY A 270 17.11 -12.33 14.46
N SER A 271 16.62 -12.80 13.31
CA SER A 271 17.27 -12.61 12.00
C SER A 271 17.13 -11.20 11.40
N GLY A 272 16.32 -10.31 12.00
CA GLY A 272 16.13 -8.93 11.51
C GLY A 272 14.87 -8.65 10.67
N LYS A 273 13.91 -9.58 10.60
CA LYS A 273 12.64 -9.42 9.85
C LYS A 273 11.84 -8.17 10.25
N THR A 274 11.55 -8.05 11.55
CA THR A 274 10.85 -6.90 12.14
C THR A 274 11.62 -5.60 11.90
N LYS A 275 12.96 -5.65 11.85
CA LYS A 275 13.82 -4.49 11.55
C LYS A 275 13.59 -4.00 10.12
N LEU A 276 13.59 -4.89 9.13
CA LEU A 276 13.29 -4.56 7.73
C LEU A 276 11.88 -3.96 7.56
N ALA A 277 10.87 -4.54 8.22
CA ALA A 277 9.51 -3.98 8.20
C ALA A 277 9.41 -2.63 8.92
N THR A 278 10.24 -2.40 9.94
CA THR A 278 10.32 -1.12 10.66
C THR A 278 10.99 -0.04 9.81
N ILE A 279 12.03 -0.37 9.05
CA ILE A 279 12.66 0.57 8.11
C ILE A 279 11.64 1.11 7.08
N LEU A 280 10.78 0.24 6.52
CA LEU A 280 9.69 0.66 5.63
C LEU A 280 8.81 1.74 6.27
N ARG A 281 8.46 1.55 7.56
CA ARG A 281 7.65 2.51 8.32
C ARG A 281 8.42 3.77 8.73
N LEU A 282 9.71 3.68 9.02
CA LEU A 282 10.52 4.86 9.36
C LEU A 282 10.68 5.79 8.15
N ILE A 283 10.84 5.23 6.95
CA ILE A 283 10.97 6.00 5.73
C ILE A 283 9.63 6.65 5.36
N HIS A 284 8.56 5.87 5.29
CA HIS A 284 7.29 6.31 4.69
C HIS A 284 6.22 6.74 5.70
N GLY A 285 6.38 6.41 6.98
CA GLY A 285 5.28 6.39 7.95
C GLY A 285 4.43 5.12 7.83
N GLY A 286 3.64 4.81 8.86
CA GLY A 286 2.80 3.62 8.83
C GLY A 286 2.12 3.29 10.15
N VAL A 287 1.33 2.22 10.12
CA VAL A 287 0.65 1.64 11.29
C VAL A 287 1.37 0.35 11.69
N PHE A 288 1.47 0.12 12.99
CA PHE A 288 1.99 -1.11 13.57
C PHE A 288 0.90 -1.90 14.28
N ARG A 289 0.93 -3.22 14.10
CA ARG A 289 0.24 -4.20 14.93
C ARG A 289 1.25 -5.25 15.36
N ALA A 290 1.30 -5.51 16.67
CA ALA A 290 2.27 -6.43 17.25
C ALA A 290 1.96 -7.90 16.92
N GLU A 291 0.72 -8.18 16.52
CA GLU A 291 0.22 -9.51 16.19
C GLU A 291 -0.93 -9.46 15.18
N MET A 292 -1.14 -10.57 14.48
CA MET A 292 -2.29 -10.79 13.62
C MET A 292 -3.49 -11.23 14.46
N PRO A 293 -4.68 -10.64 14.27
CA PRO A 293 -5.91 -11.14 14.89
C PRO A 293 -6.18 -12.61 14.57
N GLU A 294 -6.69 -13.36 15.54
CA GLU A 294 -6.95 -14.79 15.39
C GLU A 294 -8.15 -15.09 14.47
N ASP A 295 -9.11 -14.15 14.37
CA ASP A 295 -10.32 -14.33 13.58
C ASP A 295 -10.54 -13.25 12.51
N ASP A 296 -11.19 -13.66 11.42
CA ASP A 296 -11.46 -12.82 10.24
C ASP A 296 -12.39 -11.63 10.54
N ALA A 297 -13.20 -11.68 11.62
CA ALA A 297 -14.12 -10.61 11.99
C ALA A 297 -13.41 -9.50 12.78
N GLU A 298 -12.50 -9.86 13.69
CA GLU A 298 -11.59 -8.91 14.34
C GLU A 298 -10.67 -8.25 13.30
N LEU A 299 -10.08 -9.05 12.42
CA LEU A 299 -9.24 -8.53 11.34
C LEU A 299 -10.02 -7.55 10.44
N ARG A 300 -11.27 -7.87 10.09
CA ARG A 300 -12.13 -6.96 9.32
C ARG A 300 -12.33 -5.62 10.03
N LYS A 301 -12.65 -5.62 11.33
CA LYS A 301 -12.80 -4.39 12.12
C LYS A 301 -11.50 -3.59 12.15
N GLN A 302 -10.36 -4.28 12.31
CA GLN A 302 -9.06 -3.66 12.35
C GLN A 302 -8.70 -3.00 11.00
N VAL A 303 -8.92 -3.69 9.88
CA VAL A 303 -8.75 -3.16 8.52
C VAL A 303 -9.62 -1.92 8.31
N THR A 304 -10.91 -2.00 8.63
CA THR A 304 -11.86 -0.87 8.53
C THR A 304 -11.39 0.34 9.34
N SER A 305 -10.94 0.12 10.58
CA SER A 305 -10.40 1.18 11.45
C SER A 305 -9.14 1.83 10.87
N ILE A 306 -8.19 1.02 10.38
CA ILE A 306 -6.95 1.51 9.77
C ILE A 306 -7.25 2.40 8.57
N LEU A 307 -8.07 1.93 7.63
CA LEU A 307 -8.39 2.67 6.41
C LEU A 307 -9.25 3.93 6.66
N ALA A 308 -10.07 3.91 7.71
CA ALA A 308 -10.90 5.05 8.07
C ALA A 308 -10.11 6.17 8.78
N VAL A 309 -9.24 5.82 9.72
CA VAL A 309 -8.65 6.78 10.67
C VAL A 309 -7.21 7.16 10.33
N THR A 310 -6.44 6.24 9.74
CA THR A 310 -4.99 6.42 9.59
C THR A 310 -4.61 6.89 8.19
N THR A 311 -3.47 7.58 8.09
CA THR A 311 -2.89 8.10 6.84
C THR A 311 -1.61 7.35 6.43
N GLY A 312 -1.13 6.42 7.26
CA GLY A 312 0.13 5.72 7.09
C GLY A 312 0.15 4.79 5.85
N PRO A 313 1.08 4.94 4.90
CA PRO A 313 1.16 4.10 3.69
C PRO A 313 1.36 2.61 3.96
N ILE A 314 2.14 2.31 5.00
CA ILE A 314 2.52 0.95 5.36
C ILE A 314 1.64 0.48 6.51
N VAL A 315 1.12 -0.74 6.41
CA VAL A 315 0.54 -1.45 7.54
C VAL A 315 1.41 -2.66 7.83
N HIS A 316 2.08 -2.64 8.98
CA HIS A 316 2.95 -3.72 9.42
C HIS A 316 2.26 -4.53 10.53
N ILE A 317 2.08 -5.83 10.29
CA ILE A 317 1.56 -6.80 11.25
C ILE A 317 2.69 -7.78 11.59
N ASP A 318 3.14 -7.75 12.84
CA ASP A 318 4.25 -8.60 13.29
C ASP A 318 3.77 -9.94 13.86
N ASN A 319 4.73 -10.83 14.15
CA ASN A 319 4.55 -12.10 14.84
C ASN A 319 3.45 -13.00 14.27
N VAL A 320 3.29 -13.01 12.95
CA VAL A 320 2.42 -13.99 12.31
C VAL A 320 3.02 -15.38 12.51
N SER A 321 2.21 -16.29 13.04
CA SER A 321 2.60 -17.66 13.34
C SER A 321 1.59 -18.65 12.75
N GLY A 322 2.03 -19.90 12.56
CA GLY A 322 1.22 -20.94 11.95
C GLY A 322 0.92 -20.70 10.47
N VAL A 323 -0.14 -21.35 9.98
CA VAL A 323 -0.60 -21.23 8.59
C VAL A 323 -1.64 -20.10 8.50
N LEU A 324 -1.26 -18.99 7.88
CA LEU A 324 -2.17 -17.86 7.67
C LEU A 324 -3.17 -18.19 6.54
N ARG A 325 -4.44 -18.28 6.91
CA ARG A 325 -5.59 -18.42 6.00
C ARG A 325 -6.62 -17.35 6.35
N SER A 326 -6.85 -16.41 5.44
CA SER A 326 -7.83 -15.33 5.67
C SER A 326 -8.53 -14.96 4.37
N SER A 327 -9.86 -15.07 4.39
CA SER A 327 -10.71 -14.62 3.29
C SER A 327 -10.79 -13.10 3.25
N THR A 328 -10.80 -12.46 4.43
CA THR A 328 -10.74 -11.01 4.62
C THR A 328 -9.48 -10.41 3.98
N LEU A 329 -8.28 -10.92 4.30
CA LEU A 329 -7.03 -10.45 3.68
C LEU A 329 -7.00 -10.73 2.19
N SER A 330 -7.47 -11.91 1.76
CA SER A 330 -7.51 -12.23 0.34
C SER A 330 -8.34 -11.19 -0.42
N GLY A 331 -9.57 -10.89 0.05
CA GLY A 331 -10.43 -9.88 -0.55
C GLY A 331 -9.80 -8.48 -0.57
N LEU A 332 -9.25 -8.05 0.57
CA LEU A 332 -8.52 -6.79 0.72
C LEU A 332 -7.42 -6.63 -0.34
N LEU A 333 -6.58 -7.65 -0.51
CA LEU A 333 -5.42 -7.63 -1.41
C LEU A 333 -5.80 -7.68 -2.90
N THR A 334 -7.07 -7.81 -3.27
CA THR A 334 -7.52 -7.79 -4.68
C THR A 334 -8.32 -6.57 -5.10
N SER A 335 -8.65 -5.70 -4.16
CA SER A 335 -9.49 -4.54 -4.43
C SER A 335 -8.75 -3.26 -4.07
N ASP A 336 -8.89 -2.24 -4.93
CA ASP A 336 -8.48 -0.86 -4.66
C ASP A 336 -9.45 -0.13 -3.72
N ARG A 337 -10.58 -0.77 -3.39
CA ARG A 337 -11.62 -0.28 -2.49
C ARG A 337 -11.90 -1.29 -1.38
N TRP A 338 -12.18 -0.76 -0.20
CA TRP A 338 -12.64 -1.51 0.95
C TRP A 338 -14.03 -1.05 1.36
N ASP A 339 -14.98 -1.97 1.33
CA ASP A 339 -16.36 -1.77 1.74
C ASP A 339 -16.67 -2.66 2.94
N ASP A 340 -17.15 -2.06 4.02
CA ASP A 340 -17.58 -2.79 5.21
C ASP A 340 -18.84 -2.16 5.80
N ARG A 341 -19.65 -2.99 6.46
CA ARG A 341 -20.86 -2.57 7.17
C ARG A 341 -20.68 -2.81 8.66
N PRO A 342 -20.36 -1.78 9.45
CA PRO A 342 -20.24 -1.92 10.89
C PRO A 342 -21.55 -2.43 11.51
N LEU A 343 -21.45 -3.46 12.34
CA LEU A 343 -22.57 -4.01 13.10
C LEU A 343 -23.21 -2.91 13.96
N GLY A 344 -24.55 -2.86 13.95
CA GLY A 344 -25.31 -1.84 14.69
C GLY A 344 -25.51 -0.50 13.96
N THR A 345 -25.02 -0.37 12.73
CA THR A 345 -25.26 0.81 11.88
C THR A 345 -25.88 0.40 10.53
N THR A 346 -26.65 1.30 9.91
CA THR A 346 -27.12 1.13 8.53
C THR A 346 -26.10 1.58 7.49
N ASP A 347 -25.04 2.27 7.93
CA ASP A 347 -24.14 3.00 7.04
C ASP A 347 -23.02 2.10 6.53
N MET A 348 -22.75 2.20 5.22
CA MET A 348 -21.66 1.49 4.57
C MET A 348 -20.40 2.36 4.63
N ILE A 349 -19.33 1.83 5.23
CA ILE A 349 -18.02 2.49 5.20
C ILE A 349 -17.32 2.05 3.93
N SER A 350 -17.04 3.01 3.06
CA SER A 350 -16.32 2.79 1.81
C SER A 350 -15.06 3.65 1.79
N ARG A 351 -13.88 3.01 1.68
CA ARG A 351 -12.56 3.65 1.74
C ARG A 351 -11.64 3.15 0.62
N ASP A 352 -10.72 4.00 0.17
CA ASP A 352 -9.63 3.58 -0.72
C ASP A 352 -8.71 2.60 0.03
N ASN A 353 -8.40 1.46 -0.58
CA ASN A 353 -7.36 0.55 -0.10
C ASN A 353 -6.05 0.84 -0.84
N ASP A 354 -5.37 1.90 -0.40
CA ASP A 354 -4.12 2.37 -0.99
C ASP A 354 -2.87 1.97 -0.18
N ARG A 355 -3.01 0.99 0.73
CA ARG A 355 -1.96 0.62 1.69
C ARG A 355 -1.11 -0.53 1.18
N LEU A 356 0.18 -0.48 1.48
CA LEU A 356 1.04 -1.66 1.38
C LEU A 356 0.97 -2.41 2.72
N TRP A 357 0.42 -3.61 2.67
CA TRP A 357 0.33 -4.50 3.82
C TRP A 357 1.59 -5.37 3.88
N VAL A 358 2.22 -5.42 5.05
CA VAL A 358 3.46 -6.16 5.29
C VAL A 358 3.29 -7.00 6.54
N ILE A 359 3.68 -8.27 6.45
CA ILE A 359 3.70 -9.18 7.58
C ILE A 359 5.10 -9.73 7.81
N THR A 360 5.42 -9.98 9.08
CA THR A 360 6.62 -10.68 9.51
C THR A 360 6.22 -11.89 10.34
N GLY A 361 6.99 -12.97 10.22
CA GLY A 361 6.72 -14.20 10.95
C GLY A 361 7.93 -15.12 10.98
N ASN A 362 7.99 -15.98 12.00
CA ASN A 362 8.94 -17.10 12.03
C ASN A 362 8.29 -18.27 11.31
N ASN A 363 8.98 -18.90 10.36
CA ASN A 363 8.44 -20.03 9.57
C ASN A 363 7.04 -19.76 9.04
N LEU A 364 6.86 -18.55 8.49
CA LEU A 364 5.60 -18.09 7.95
C LEU A 364 5.11 -19.08 6.89
N SER A 365 3.90 -19.61 7.07
CA SER A 365 3.24 -20.47 6.10
C SER A 365 1.93 -19.82 5.67
N LEU A 366 1.63 -19.87 4.36
CA LEU A 366 0.44 -19.27 3.79
C LEU A 366 -0.44 -20.37 3.19
N GLY A 367 -1.74 -20.27 3.43
CA GLY A 367 -2.71 -21.21 2.88
C GLY A 367 -3.69 -20.56 1.91
N GLY A 368 -4.23 -21.40 1.02
CA GLY A 368 -5.31 -21.02 0.10
C GLY A 368 -4.93 -19.90 -0.86
N ASP A 369 -5.79 -18.90 -0.97
CA ASP A 369 -5.64 -17.81 -1.94
C ASP A 369 -4.47 -16.88 -1.65
N LEU A 370 -3.99 -16.82 -0.40
CA LEU A 370 -2.90 -15.93 0.00
C LEU A 370 -1.55 -16.30 -0.62
N VAL A 371 -1.35 -17.57 -1.00
CA VAL A 371 -0.09 -18.05 -1.58
C VAL A 371 0.27 -17.27 -2.85
N ARG A 372 -0.70 -17.03 -3.74
CA ARG A 372 -0.48 -16.27 -4.98
C ARG A 372 -0.60 -14.75 -4.81
N ARG A 373 -1.10 -14.28 -3.66
CA ARG A 373 -1.34 -12.87 -3.33
C ARG A 373 -0.25 -12.28 -2.43
N THR A 374 0.84 -13.01 -2.25
CA THR A 374 1.96 -12.61 -1.40
C THR A 374 3.25 -12.52 -2.22
N LEU A 375 4.01 -11.46 -1.97
CA LEU A 375 5.38 -11.26 -2.38
C LEU A 375 6.30 -11.63 -1.22
N TRP A 376 7.29 -12.49 -1.45
CA TRP A 376 8.22 -12.94 -0.42
C TRP A 376 9.53 -12.16 -0.42
N VAL A 377 10.01 -11.81 0.76
CA VAL A 377 11.35 -11.30 1.01
C VAL A 377 11.99 -12.17 2.06
N THR A 378 13.04 -12.88 1.67
CA THR A 378 13.68 -13.87 2.52
C THR A 378 15.10 -13.48 2.88
N ILE A 379 15.40 -13.54 4.17
CA ILE A 379 16.76 -13.41 4.70
C ILE A 379 17.20 -14.66 5.45
N ASP A 380 18.49 -14.97 5.36
CA ASP A 380 19.13 -16.02 6.14
C ASP A 380 20.51 -15.54 6.64
N PRO A 381 20.64 -15.21 7.94
CA PRO A 381 21.91 -14.80 8.53
C PRO A 381 23.03 -15.84 8.41
N GLY A 382 22.72 -17.13 8.18
CA GLY A 382 23.71 -18.19 8.06
C GLY A 382 24.45 -18.54 9.35
N VAL A 383 23.92 -18.12 10.50
CA VAL A 383 24.51 -18.38 11.83
C VAL A 383 23.44 -18.86 12.82
N PRO A 384 23.76 -19.76 13.77
CA PRO A 384 22.77 -20.34 14.68
C PRO A 384 22.10 -19.34 15.64
N ASN A 385 22.81 -18.29 16.04
CA ASN A 385 22.32 -17.28 16.99
C ASN A 385 22.42 -15.86 16.38
N PRO A 386 21.56 -15.49 15.41
CA PRO A 386 21.65 -14.21 14.73
C PRO A 386 21.57 -12.99 15.66
N HIS A 387 20.84 -13.11 16.76
CA HIS A 387 20.63 -12.06 17.76
C HIS A 387 21.90 -11.70 18.57
N LEU A 388 22.95 -12.52 18.52
CA LEU A 388 24.23 -12.27 19.20
C LEU A 388 25.27 -11.59 18.30
N ARG A 389 24.94 -11.33 17.03
CA ARG A 389 25.84 -10.63 16.10
C ARG A 389 26.11 -9.21 16.60
N THR A 390 27.35 -8.77 16.46
CA THR A 390 27.80 -7.41 16.83
C THR A 390 28.54 -6.72 15.69
N ASP A 391 28.76 -7.42 14.58
CA ASP A 391 29.55 -7.03 13.42
C ASP A 391 28.77 -6.19 12.39
N PHE A 392 27.77 -5.42 12.85
CA PHE A 392 26.96 -4.59 11.97
C PHE A 392 27.70 -3.31 11.58
N ALA A 393 27.80 -3.04 10.28
CA ALA A 393 28.39 -1.81 9.75
C ALA A 393 27.67 -0.54 10.28
N ILE A 394 26.38 -0.65 10.56
CA ILE A 394 25.56 0.42 11.16
C ILE A 394 25.08 -0.08 12.53
N THR A 395 25.59 0.51 13.60
CA THR A 395 25.29 0.09 14.98
C THR A 395 23.84 0.34 15.37
N ASP A 396 23.33 1.55 15.13
CA ASP A 396 21.90 1.88 15.30
C ASP A 396 21.27 2.21 13.95
N LEU A 397 20.80 1.15 13.28
CA LEU A 397 20.19 1.26 11.98
C LEU A 397 18.88 2.07 11.99
N GLU A 398 18.11 2.07 13.08
CA GLU A 398 16.86 2.83 13.11
C GLU A 398 17.14 4.32 13.20
N GLU A 399 18.06 4.72 14.09
CA GLU A 399 18.45 6.11 14.19
C GLU A 399 19.15 6.60 12.92
N TRP A 400 20.02 5.78 12.34
CA TRP A 400 20.65 6.09 11.05
C TRP A 400 19.61 6.33 9.94
N VAL A 401 18.57 5.51 9.88
CA VAL A 401 17.45 5.69 8.92
C VAL A 401 16.64 6.94 9.23
N ARG A 402 16.42 7.31 10.49
CA ARG A 402 15.74 8.57 10.85
C ARG A 402 16.51 9.78 10.39
N VAL A 403 17.82 9.81 10.68
CA VAL A 403 18.72 10.91 10.28
C VAL A 403 18.80 11.02 8.76
N LEU A 404 18.89 9.90 8.05
CA LEU A 404 18.96 9.87 6.59
C LEU A 404 17.61 9.68 5.89
N ARG A 405 16.49 9.89 6.59
CA ARG A 405 15.14 9.68 6.02
C ARG A 405 14.91 10.50 4.75
N GLY A 406 15.29 11.78 4.78
CA GLY A 406 15.23 12.68 3.63
C GLY A 406 16.06 12.18 2.43
N PRO A 407 17.37 11.94 2.62
CA PRO A 407 18.23 11.32 1.61
C PRO A 407 17.73 9.97 1.06
N LEU A 408 17.17 9.10 1.91
CA LEU A 408 16.61 7.81 1.49
C LEU A 408 15.37 7.99 0.61
N LEU A 409 14.46 8.92 0.97
CA LEU A 409 13.32 9.28 0.12
C LEU A 409 13.78 9.85 -1.21
N HIS A 410 14.78 10.75 -1.20
CA HIS A 410 15.37 11.30 -2.42
C HIS A 410 15.96 10.21 -3.32
N ALA A 411 16.70 9.25 -2.77
CA ALA A 411 17.25 8.11 -3.51
C ALA A 411 16.12 7.32 -4.19
N LEU A 412 15.09 6.93 -3.46
CA LEU A 412 13.94 6.19 -4.00
C LEU A 412 13.20 6.98 -5.09
N LEU A 413 12.93 8.27 -4.86
CA LEU A 413 12.28 9.15 -5.84
C LEU A 413 13.14 9.31 -7.11
N THR A 414 14.46 9.37 -6.96
CA THR A 414 15.42 9.49 -8.08
C THR A 414 15.38 8.26 -8.98
N LEU A 415 15.32 7.06 -8.41
CA LEU A 415 15.18 5.81 -9.18
C LEU A 415 13.89 5.84 -10.02
N ILE A 416 12.76 6.21 -9.41
CA ILE A 416 11.47 6.31 -10.12
C ILE A 416 11.52 7.39 -11.20
N ARG A 417 12.06 8.59 -10.88
CA ARG A 417 12.12 9.72 -11.82
C ARG A 417 12.93 9.36 -13.06
N SER A 418 14.09 8.72 -12.87
CA SER A 418 14.93 8.30 -13.99
C SER A 418 14.18 7.35 -14.93
N TRP A 419 13.47 6.38 -14.36
CA TRP A 419 12.67 5.44 -15.13
C TRP A 419 11.50 6.12 -15.87
N VAL A 420 10.80 7.05 -15.22
CA VAL A 420 9.71 7.83 -15.84
C VAL A 420 10.22 8.62 -17.04
N VAL A 421 11.35 9.32 -16.88
CA VAL A 421 11.94 10.17 -17.90
C VAL A 421 12.53 9.35 -19.06
N ALA A 422 13.01 8.14 -18.79
CA ALA A 422 13.45 7.19 -19.82
C ALA A 422 12.30 6.59 -20.64
N GLY A 423 11.04 7.01 -20.41
CA GLY A 423 9.88 6.49 -21.13
C GLY A 423 9.31 5.21 -20.54
N ARG A 424 9.57 4.94 -19.25
CA ARG A 424 9.05 3.79 -18.50
C ARG A 424 9.44 2.43 -19.13
N PRO A 425 10.73 2.19 -19.41
CA PRO A 425 11.19 0.94 -20.03
C PRO A 425 10.87 -0.28 -19.15
N GLY A 426 10.43 -1.37 -19.75
CA GLY A 426 10.07 -2.60 -19.05
C GLY A 426 9.19 -3.50 -19.92
N LYS A 427 9.06 -4.77 -19.52
CA LYS A 427 8.15 -5.72 -20.18
C LYS A 427 6.90 -5.90 -19.30
N PRO A 428 5.69 -5.90 -19.88
CA PRO A 428 4.50 -6.30 -19.14
C PRO A 428 4.67 -7.72 -18.59
N ARG A 429 4.32 -7.94 -17.33
CA ARG A 429 4.40 -9.23 -16.63
C ARG A 429 3.06 -9.61 -16.04
N GLY A 430 2.62 -10.83 -16.35
CA GLY A 430 1.37 -11.39 -15.85
C GLY A 430 0.11 -10.82 -16.53
N GLY A 431 -1.04 -11.41 -16.21
CA GLY A 431 -2.37 -10.96 -16.65
C GLY A 431 -3.37 -10.80 -15.51
N ASP A 432 -2.89 -10.82 -14.26
CA ASP A 432 -3.72 -10.65 -13.07
C ASP A 432 -3.82 -9.16 -12.67
N SER A 433 -4.52 -8.90 -11.55
CA SER A 433 -4.71 -7.55 -11.03
C SER A 433 -3.42 -6.88 -10.53
N TYR A 434 -2.33 -7.63 -10.33
CA TYR A 434 -1.04 -7.13 -9.84
C TYR A 434 -0.07 -6.77 -10.97
N ALA A 435 -0.35 -7.24 -12.20
CA ALA A 435 0.52 -7.11 -13.37
C ALA A 435 1.06 -5.68 -13.58
N ARG A 436 0.20 -4.66 -13.43
CA ARG A 436 0.60 -3.24 -13.57
C ARG A 436 1.66 -2.85 -12.54
N TRP A 437 1.44 -3.23 -11.28
CA TRP A 437 2.35 -2.93 -10.18
C TRP A 437 3.68 -3.67 -10.33
N ILE A 438 3.62 -4.98 -10.57
CA ILE A 438 4.81 -5.83 -10.77
C ILE A 438 5.64 -5.29 -11.94
N SER A 439 5.02 -5.03 -13.10
CA SER A 439 5.75 -4.55 -14.29
C SER A 439 6.42 -3.20 -14.06
N ALA A 440 5.77 -2.28 -13.33
CA ALA A 440 6.34 -0.98 -13.06
C ALA A 440 7.52 -1.06 -12.09
N VAL A 441 7.37 -1.78 -10.99
CA VAL A 441 8.45 -1.95 -9.99
C VAL A 441 9.64 -2.70 -10.60
N ASP A 442 9.38 -3.80 -11.30
CA ASP A 442 10.42 -4.57 -12.00
C ASP A 442 11.14 -3.72 -13.05
N GLY A 443 10.40 -2.89 -13.79
CA GLY A 443 10.96 -1.94 -14.76
C GLY A 443 11.84 -0.87 -14.12
N ILE A 444 11.44 -0.30 -12.98
CA ILE A 444 12.25 0.67 -12.23
C ILE A 444 13.56 0.04 -11.75
N LEU A 445 13.48 -1.15 -11.14
CA LEU A 445 14.64 -1.85 -10.61
C LEU A 445 15.59 -2.30 -11.72
N SER A 446 15.06 -2.86 -12.81
CA SER A 446 15.83 -3.26 -13.99
C SER A 446 16.51 -2.07 -14.66
N HIS A 447 15.81 -0.95 -14.81
CA HIS A 447 16.37 0.29 -15.36
C HIS A 447 17.49 0.85 -14.48
N ALA A 448 17.36 0.72 -13.16
CA ALA A 448 18.38 1.10 -12.21
C ALA A 448 19.58 0.14 -12.17
N GLY A 449 19.48 -1.05 -12.78
CA GLY A 449 20.53 -2.06 -12.76
C GLY A 449 20.59 -2.85 -11.46
N VAL A 450 19.50 -2.90 -10.70
CA VAL A 450 19.37 -3.73 -9.50
C VAL A 450 19.29 -5.20 -9.93
N PRO A 451 20.21 -6.07 -9.48
CA PRO A 451 20.13 -7.51 -9.78
C PRO A 451 18.85 -8.17 -9.27
N GLY A 452 18.50 -9.29 -9.89
CA GLY A 452 17.28 -10.03 -9.59
C GLY A 452 16.09 -9.58 -10.43
N THR A 453 14.91 -9.99 -10.00
CA THR A 453 13.64 -9.79 -10.70
C THR A 453 12.56 -9.71 -9.65
N PHE A 454 11.74 -8.65 -9.71
CA PHE A 454 10.68 -8.42 -8.74
C PHE A 454 9.58 -9.48 -8.88
N ASP A 455 9.06 -10.01 -7.78
CA ASP A 455 8.02 -11.05 -7.76
C ASP A 455 8.39 -12.28 -8.62
N HIS A 456 9.62 -12.77 -8.44
CA HIS A 456 10.10 -13.97 -9.12
C HIS A 456 9.72 -15.25 -8.35
N ALA A 457 9.44 -16.34 -9.08
CA ALA A 457 9.02 -17.61 -8.48
C ALA A 457 10.07 -18.20 -7.51
N GLU A 458 11.36 -17.98 -7.75
CA GLU A 458 12.43 -18.46 -6.85
C GLU A 458 12.46 -17.73 -5.50
N SER A 459 11.99 -16.47 -5.44
CA SER A 459 11.82 -15.77 -4.17
C SER A 459 10.57 -16.22 -3.42
N ALA A 460 9.58 -16.78 -4.12
CA ALA A 460 8.42 -17.36 -3.47
C ALA A 460 8.90 -18.55 -2.66
N ARG A 461 9.05 -18.35 -1.34
CA ARG A 461 9.27 -19.43 -0.39
C ARG A 461 8.07 -20.36 -0.48
N GLN A 462 8.18 -21.31 -1.38
CA GLN A 462 7.42 -22.53 -1.38
C GLN A 462 7.98 -23.41 -0.26
N GLN A 463 7.81 -22.98 0.99
CA GLN A 463 7.23 -23.93 1.90
C GLN A 463 5.77 -24.03 1.43
N VAL A 464 5.59 -24.81 0.35
CA VAL A 464 4.37 -25.58 0.13
C VAL A 464 4.02 -26.06 1.53
N GLY A 465 2.88 -25.60 2.06
CA GLY A 465 2.57 -25.86 3.46
C GLY A 465 2.82 -27.33 3.75
N THR A 466 3.30 -27.67 4.94
CA THR A 466 3.44 -29.08 5.34
C THR A 466 2.20 -29.89 4.94
N ASP A 467 1.01 -29.29 5.01
CA ASP A 467 -0.26 -29.79 4.47
C ASP A 467 -0.29 -30.21 2.97
N ASP A 468 0.43 -29.54 2.08
CA ASP A 468 0.43 -29.75 0.64
C ASP A 468 1.52 -30.77 0.20
N ASP A 469 2.67 -30.80 0.89
CA ASP A 469 3.69 -31.84 0.74
C ASP A 469 3.19 -33.16 1.35
N GLU A 470 2.65 -33.14 2.58
CA GLU A 470 1.98 -34.29 3.20
C GLU A 470 0.81 -34.80 2.35
N TRP A 471 0.11 -33.89 1.67
CA TRP A 471 -0.95 -34.26 0.74
C TRP A 471 -0.42 -34.89 -0.55
N ALA A 472 0.70 -34.42 -1.08
CA ALA A 472 1.37 -35.04 -2.23
C ALA A 472 1.90 -36.44 -1.89
N ASP A 473 2.52 -36.60 -0.72
CA ASP A 473 3.02 -37.89 -0.21
C ASP A 473 1.87 -38.86 0.04
N PHE A 474 0.79 -38.39 0.67
CA PHE A 474 -0.44 -39.16 0.86
C PHE A 474 -1.04 -39.64 -0.47
N LEU A 475 -1.22 -38.73 -1.45
CA LEU A 475 -1.78 -39.11 -2.75
C LEU A 475 -0.86 -40.07 -3.51
N THR A 476 0.46 -39.93 -3.36
CA THR A 476 1.45 -40.84 -3.95
C THR A 476 1.33 -42.24 -3.34
N ALA A 477 1.27 -42.36 -2.02
CA ALA A 477 1.09 -43.64 -1.34
C ALA A 477 -0.25 -44.29 -1.68
N VAL A 478 -1.34 -43.52 -1.73
CA VAL A 478 -2.66 -44.02 -2.16
C VAL A 478 -2.64 -44.48 -3.61
N HIS A 479 -1.97 -43.76 -4.50
CA HIS A 479 -1.85 -44.14 -5.92
C HIS A 479 -0.97 -45.40 -6.09
N GLN A 480 0.07 -45.58 -5.28
CA GLN A 480 0.86 -46.81 -5.29
C GLN A 480 0.03 -48.03 -4.86
N ALA A 481 -0.82 -47.88 -3.85
CA ALA A 481 -1.67 -48.96 -3.34
C ALA A 481 -2.90 -49.25 -4.25
N PHE A 482 -3.57 -48.22 -4.73
CA PHE A 482 -4.84 -48.35 -5.45
C PHE A 482 -4.74 -48.16 -6.97
N GLY A 483 -3.72 -47.48 -7.49
CA GLY A 483 -3.63 -47.05 -8.88
C GLY A 483 -4.84 -46.19 -9.28
N ASP A 484 -5.37 -46.44 -10.48
CA ASP A 484 -6.57 -45.78 -11.02
C ASP A 484 -7.90 -46.41 -10.53
N ARG A 485 -7.84 -47.35 -9.57
CA ARG A 485 -9.05 -48.02 -9.06
C ARG A 485 -9.93 -47.04 -8.28
N VAL A 486 -11.23 -47.34 -8.28
CA VAL A 486 -12.21 -46.64 -7.45
C VAL A 486 -12.23 -47.27 -6.06
N TRP A 487 -12.17 -46.45 -5.02
CA TRP A 487 -12.12 -46.88 -3.62
C TRP A 487 -13.00 -45.99 -2.73
N THR A 488 -13.41 -46.52 -1.57
CA THR A 488 -14.07 -45.76 -0.52
C THR A 488 -13.10 -45.48 0.63
N VAL A 489 -13.46 -44.56 1.53
CA VAL A 489 -12.69 -44.32 2.76
C VAL A 489 -12.49 -45.62 3.54
N LYS A 490 -13.49 -46.50 3.58
CA LYS A 490 -13.39 -47.78 4.28
C LYS A 490 -12.34 -48.69 3.66
N ASP A 491 -12.26 -48.73 2.33
CA ASP A 491 -11.28 -49.54 1.61
C ASP A 491 -9.86 -49.01 1.84
N LEU A 492 -9.69 -47.69 1.78
CA LEU A 492 -8.41 -47.04 2.07
C LEU A 492 -7.94 -47.32 3.51
N LEU A 493 -8.82 -47.17 4.50
CA LEU A 493 -8.48 -47.45 5.90
C LEU A 493 -8.12 -48.91 6.17
N ALA A 494 -8.67 -49.85 5.40
CA ALA A 494 -8.35 -51.27 5.53
C ALA A 494 -6.96 -51.62 4.97
N ASP A 495 -6.40 -50.75 4.14
CA ASP A 495 -5.13 -50.95 3.43
C ASP A 495 -3.98 -50.13 4.04
N ILE A 496 -4.23 -49.39 5.12
CA ILE A 496 -3.18 -48.71 5.90
C ILE A 496 -2.37 -49.74 6.68
N ASP A 497 -1.05 -49.71 6.48
CA ASP A 497 -0.11 -50.54 7.20
C ASP A 497 0.06 -50.04 8.63
N THR A 498 -0.44 -50.82 9.59
CA THR A 498 -0.29 -50.56 11.03
C THR A 498 0.90 -51.30 11.65
N GLY A 499 1.79 -51.88 10.84
CA GLY A 499 2.92 -52.69 11.32
C GLY A 499 2.53 -54.11 11.76
N ASP A 500 1.37 -54.61 11.28
CA ASP A 500 0.96 -56.00 11.51
C ASP A 500 1.68 -56.92 10.53
N LEU A 501 2.67 -57.67 11.03
CA LEU A 501 3.46 -58.62 10.25
C LEU A 501 2.61 -59.72 9.58
N LEU A 502 1.37 -59.94 10.03
CA LEU A 502 0.44 -60.93 9.46
C LEU A 502 -0.43 -60.36 8.34
N ARG A 503 -0.50 -59.03 8.21
CA ARG A 503 -1.26 -58.31 7.18
C ARG A 503 -0.50 -57.03 6.80
N PRO A 504 0.54 -57.11 5.95
CA PRO A 504 1.17 -55.92 5.44
C PRO A 504 0.13 -55.11 4.65
N GLY A 505 -0.22 -53.93 5.16
CA GLY A 505 -0.98 -52.94 4.41
C GLY A 505 -0.14 -52.36 3.27
N GLY A 506 -0.79 -51.69 2.31
CA GLY A 506 -0.12 -51.06 1.17
C GLY A 506 0.25 -49.59 1.42
N ILE A 507 -0.44 -48.89 2.32
CA ILE A 507 -0.24 -47.46 2.59
C ILE A 507 0.46 -47.28 3.94
N PRO A 508 1.71 -46.77 3.99
CA PRO A 508 2.40 -46.50 5.24
C PRO A 508 1.62 -45.51 6.14
N LEU A 509 1.56 -45.78 7.45
CA LEU A 509 0.84 -44.92 8.40
C LEU A 509 1.42 -43.48 8.45
N ASP A 510 2.73 -43.35 8.24
CA ASP A 510 3.46 -42.08 8.17
C ASP A 510 3.27 -41.33 6.84
N ALA A 511 2.67 -41.95 5.82
CA ALA A 511 2.22 -41.28 4.61
C ALA A 511 0.86 -40.56 4.78
N LEU A 512 0.20 -40.71 5.92
CA LEU A 512 -0.98 -39.89 6.24
C LEU A 512 -0.54 -38.47 6.65
N PRO A 513 -1.36 -37.44 6.38
CA PRO A 513 -1.16 -36.12 6.95
C PRO A 513 -0.99 -36.18 8.48
N ALA A 514 -0.10 -35.37 9.04
CA ALA A 514 0.40 -35.53 10.41
C ALA A 514 -0.73 -35.56 11.46
N GLU A 515 -1.75 -34.71 11.30
CA GLU A 515 -2.94 -34.70 12.17
C GLU A 515 -3.72 -36.03 12.16
N LEU A 516 -3.80 -36.68 10.99
CA LEU A 516 -4.48 -37.97 10.83
C LEU A 516 -3.61 -39.13 11.32
N ALA A 517 -2.30 -39.09 11.05
CA ALA A 517 -1.33 -40.06 11.54
C ALA A 517 -1.29 -40.08 13.08
N GLU A 518 -1.16 -38.91 13.72
CA GLU A 518 -1.13 -38.78 15.17
C GLU A 518 -2.45 -39.29 15.80
N LYS A 519 -3.58 -38.92 15.20
CA LYS A 519 -4.90 -39.37 15.66
C LYS A 519 -5.10 -40.87 15.50
N ALA A 520 -4.60 -41.47 14.42
CA ALA A 520 -4.66 -42.90 14.17
C ALA A 520 -3.74 -43.70 15.11
N GLY A 521 -2.60 -43.13 15.50
CA GLY A 521 -1.64 -43.72 16.45
C GLY A 521 -2.11 -43.75 17.91
N ARG A 522 -3.23 -43.09 18.25
CA ARG A 522 -3.77 -43.11 19.63
C ARG A 522 -4.36 -44.50 19.95
N PRO A 523 -3.96 -45.13 21.09
CA PRO A 523 -4.34 -46.53 21.41
C PRO A 523 -5.85 -46.83 21.43
N HIS A 524 -6.68 -45.82 21.67
CA HIS A 524 -8.13 -45.92 21.81
C HIS A 524 -8.91 -45.47 20.57
N VAL A 525 -8.24 -44.96 19.53
CA VAL A 525 -8.87 -44.47 18.30
C VAL A 525 -8.62 -45.43 17.15
N GLY A 526 -7.34 -45.77 16.90
CA GLY A 526 -6.91 -46.58 15.77
C GLY A 526 -7.25 -45.99 14.40
N VAL A 527 -6.84 -46.70 13.34
CA VAL A 527 -7.08 -46.28 11.95
C VAL A 527 -8.58 -46.19 11.61
N ALA A 528 -9.42 -47.06 12.18
CA ALA A 528 -10.87 -47.01 11.97
C ALA A 528 -11.50 -45.70 12.51
N GLY A 529 -10.92 -45.11 13.57
CA GLY A 529 -11.44 -43.91 14.23
C GLY A 529 -11.21 -42.61 13.46
N ILE A 530 -10.36 -42.60 12.41
CA ILE A 530 -10.10 -41.41 11.60
C ILE A 530 -11.01 -41.26 10.37
N GLY A 531 -11.85 -42.26 10.05
CA GLY A 531 -12.60 -42.27 8.79
C GLY A 531 -13.52 -41.07 8.53
N ARG A 532 -14.11 -40.48 9.57
CA ARG A 532 -14.89 -39.24 9.42
C ARG A 532 -14.01 -38.04 9.06
N SER A 533 -12.86 -37.92 9.73
CA SER A 533 -11.88 -36.85 9.49
C SER A 533 -11.25 -36.98 8.10
N LEU A 534 -10.83 -38.21 7.73
CA LEU A 534 -10.28 -38.50 6.40
C LEU A 534 -11.31 -38.24 5.29
N GLY A 535 -12.56 -38.68 5.47
CA GLY A 535 -13.63 -38.43 4.49
C GLY A 535 -13.92 -36.93 4.29
N MET A 536 -13.84 -36.12 5.35
CA MET A 536 -13.96 -34.66 5.25
C MET A 536 -12.75 -34.06 4.51
N TRP A 537 -11.55 -34.54 4.81
CA TRP A 537 -10.30 -34.14 4.14
C TRP A 537 -10.36 -34.37 2.63
N LEU A 538 -10.73 -35.59 2.20
CA LEU A 538 -10.88 -35.96 0.79
C LEU A 538 -11.97 -35.12 0.10
N LYS A 539 -13.11 -34.90 0.77
CA LYS A 539 -14.20 -34.07 0.23
C LYS A 539 -13.78 -32.62 -0.01
N ASN A 540 -13.05 -32.02 0.93
CA ASN A 540 -12.64 -30.61 0.85
C ASN A 540 -11.49 -30.39 -0.15
N ARG A 541 -10.81 -31.47 -0.56
CA ARG A 541 -9.67 -31.46 -1.49
C ARG A 541 -9.97 -32.17 -2.82
N ASP A 542 -11.25 -32.47 -3.09
CA ASP A 542 -11.73 -33.05 -4.34
C ASP A 542 -11.35 -32.15 -5.53
N GLY A 543 -10.50 -32.67 -6.41
CA GLY A 543 -9.98 -31.95 -7.57
C GLY A 543 -8.81 -31.01 -7.32
N ARG A 544 -8.27 -30.98 -6.11
CA ARG A 544 -7.06 -30.23 -5.79
C ARG A 544 -5.83 -31.04 -6.21
N TRP A 545 -5.00 -30.47 -7.08
CA TRP A 545 -3.77 -31.09 -7.55
C TRP A 545 -2.65 -30.95 -6.53
N ALA A 546 -1.85 -32.01 -6.37
CA ALA A 546 -0.60 -32.07 -5.62
C ALA A 546 0.44 -32.80 -6.48
N GLY A 547 1.47 -32.08 -6.92
CA GLY A 547 2.35 -32.58 -7.99
C GLY A 547 1.54 -32.92 -9.25
N THR A 548 1.64 -34.17 -9.72
CA THR A 548 0.92 -34.69 -10.88
C THR A 548 -0.33 -35.49 -10.52
N LEU A 549 -0.77 -35.51 -9.25
CA LEU A 549 -1.90 -36.32 -8.79
C LEU A 549 -3.02 -35.46 -8.20
N THR A 550 -4.27 -35.94 -8.31
CA THR A 550 -5.42 -35.38 -7.60
C THR A 550 -6.41 -36.47 -7.24
N VAL A 551 -7.22 -36.26 -6.20
CA VAL A 551 -8.34 -37.14 -5.87
C VAL A 551 -9.64 -36.60 -6.46
N ARG A 552 -10.48 -37.46 -7.05
CA ARG A 552 -11.82 -37.10 -7.53
C ARG A 552 -12.92 -37.89 -6.85
N GLY A 553 -13.99 -37.22 -6.45
CA GLY A 553 -15.24 -37.87 -6.04
C GLY A 553 -16.08 -38.33 -7.22
N LEU A 554 -16.54 -39.59 -7.21
CA LEU A 554 -17.34 -40.21 -8.29
C LEU A 554 -18.82 -40.42 -7.91
N GLY A 555 -19.29 -39.79 -6.84
CA GLY A 555 -20.63 -40.02 -6.28
C GLY A 555 -20.62 -41.06 -5.16
N LYS A 556 -21.77 -41.69 -4.91
CA LYS A 556 -21.94 -42.71 -3.85
C LYS A 556 -22.18 -44.09 -4.45
N ASP A 557 -21.71 -45.12 -3.77
CA ASP A 557 -21.99 -46.50 -4.11
C ASP A 557 -23.41 -46.92 -3.66
N ARG A 558 -23.77 -48.18 -3.92
CA ARG A 558 -25.07 -48.77 -3.51
C ARG A 558 -25.28 -48.81 -2.00
N ARG A 559 -24.24 -48.57 -1.20
CA ARG A 559 -24.27 -48.54 0.27
C ARG A 559 -24.17 -47.09 0.80
N GLU A 560 -24.42 -46.10 -0.06
CA GLU A 560 -24.35 -44.67 0.25
C GLU A 560 -22.94 -44.17 0.64
N ALA A 561 -21.89 -44.96 0.43
CA ALA A 561 -20.51 -44.56 0.67
C ALA A 561 -19.94 -43.79 -0.51
N ARG A 562 -19.34 -42.62 -0.25
CA ARG A 562 -18.71 -41.80 -1.30
C ARG A 562 -17.49 -42.51 -1.87
N GLN A 563 -17.43 -42.57 -3.20
CA GLN A 563 -16.37 -43.20 -3.96
C GLN A 563 -15.38 -42.16 -4.46
N TYR A 564 -14.10 -42.53 -4.47
CA TYR A 564 -12.99 -41.69 -4.91
C TYR A 564 -12.11 -42.46 -5.89
N ARG A 565 -11.39 -41.74 -6.74
CA ARG A 565 -10.26 -42.26 -7.53
C ARG A 565 -9.12 -41.25 -7.53
N ILE A 566 -7.90 -41.72 -7.79
CA ILE A 566 -6.79 -40.83 -8.12
C ILE A 566 -6.79 -40.56 -9.63
N GLU A 567 -6.48 -39.34 -10.02
CA GLU A 567 -6.22 -38.95 -11.40
C GLU A 567 -4.79 -38.41 -11.50
N SER A 568 -4.07 -38.80 -12.56
CA SER A 568 -2.74 -38.28 -12.86
C SER A 568 -2.74 -37.32 -14.05
N ALA A 569 -1.86 -36.31 -14.01
CA ALA A 569 -1.65 -35.35 -15.08
C ALA A 569 -0.92 -36.04 -16.24
N GLY A 570 -1.66 -36.77 -17.08
CA GLY A 570 -1.10 -37.51 -18.22
C GLY A 570 -2.04 -38.54 -18.84
N THR A 571 -3.04 -39.03 -18.11
CA THR A 571 -4.08 -39.93 -18.64
C THR A 571 -5.27 -39.16 -19.22
N ALA A 572 -5.00 -38.29 -20.20
CA ALA A 572 -6.03 -37.83 -21.14
C ALA A 572 -6.08 -38.79 -22.33
N GLY A 573 -6.50 -40.04 -22.09
CA GLY A 573 -6.81 -41.03 -23.12
C GLY A 573 -8.31 -41.20 -23.28
N THR A 574 -8.86 -40.61 -24.36
CA THR A 574 -10.05 -41.08 -25.11
C THR A 574 -11.27 -41.58 -24.31
N ALA A 575 -12.25 -40.70 -24.08
CA ALA A 575 -13.69 -40.93 -24.36
C ALA A 575 -14.53 -39.77 -23.79
N GLY A 576 -15.26 -39.08 -24.65
CA GLY A 576 -16.19 -38.01 -24.24
C GLY A 576 -16.44 -37.02 -25.35
N THR A 577 -17.03 -37.48 -26.46
CA THR A 577 -17.55 -36.65 -27.54
C THR A 577 -18.53 -35.62 -26.95
N PHE A 578 -18.11 -34.36 -26.84
CA PHE A 578 -19.05 -33.26 -26.66
C PHE A 578 -19.56 -32.81 -28.03
N PRO A 579 -20.87 -32.52 -28.16
CA PRO A 579 -21.48 -32.18 -29.43
C PRO A 579 -20.92 -30.86 -29.95
N THR A 580 -20.49 -30.88 -31.20
CA THR A 580 -20.16 -29.70 -31.99
C THR A 580 -21.34 -28.71 -31.99
N PRO A 581 -21.10 -27.39 -31.85
CA PRO A 581 -22.14 -26.41 -32.08
C PRO A 581 -22.57 -26.49 -33.55
N ARG A 582 -23.90 -26.51 -33.75
CA ARG A 582 -24.59 -26.53 -35.04
C ARG A 582 -23.87 -25.71 -36.12
N SER A 583 -23.45 -26.42 -37.17
CA SER A 583 -23.20 -25.86 -38.49
C SER A 583 -24.50 -25.27 -39.03
N LEU A 584 -24.51 -23.97 -39.34
CA LEU A 584 -25.46 -23.42 -40.30
C LEU A 584 -25.03 -23.92 -41.69
N SER A 585 -25.89 -24.75 -42.29
CA SER A 585 -25.80 -25.15 -43.70
C SER A 585 -26.52 -24.12 -44.59
N PRO A 586 -26.22 -24.11 -45.90
CA PRO A 586 -26.21 -22.92 -46.72
C PRO A 586 -27.54 -22.67 -47.43
N MET A 587 -27.81 -21.41 -47.77
CA MET A 587 -28.74 -21.07 -48.85
C MET A 587 -28.06 -20.18 -49.89
N ASP A 588 -28.52 -20.41 -51.11
CA ASP A 588 -27.89 -20.23 -52.40
C ASP A 588 -28.46 -18.98 -53.11
N LYS A 589 -27.62 -18.45 -54.02
CA LYS A 589 -27.89 -17.59 -55.21
C LYS A 589 -28.01 -16.06 -55.16
N SER A 590 -27.32 -15.51 -56.18
CA SER A 590 -27.54 -14.28 -56.98
C SER A 590 -27.30 -12.93 -56.28
N ASP A 591 -26.63 -11.92 -56.85
CA ASP A 591 -26.24 -11.62 -58.23
C ASP A 591 -25.12 -10.54 -58.28
N HIS A 592 -24.40 -10.55 -59.40
CA HIS A 592 -23.83 -9.43 -60.17
C HIS A 592 -22.71 -8.49 -59.66
N ASN A 593 -21.65 -8.44 -60.51
CA ASN A 593 -20.84 -7.28 -60.97
C ASN A 593 -20.04 -6.46 -59.93
N ALA A 594 -18.82 -5.99 -60.16
CA ALA A 594 -17.92 -5.94 -61.31
C ALA A 594 -16.54 -5.42 -60.82
N THR A 595 -15.50 -5.58 -61.66
CA THR A 595 -14.24 -4.77 -61.76
C THR A 595 -13.30 -4.73 -60.54
N GLY A 596 -12.08 -5.28 -60.60
CA GLY A 596 -10.84 -4.62 -61.12
C GLY A 596 -10.22 -3.73 -60.03
N ALA A 597 -8.95 -3.80 -59.60
CA ALA A 597 -7.70 -4.07 -60.29
C ALA A 597 -6.54 -4.31 -59.28
N ASN A 598 -5.56 -5.11 -59.72
CA ASN A 598 -4.10 -5.02 -59.54
C ASN A 598 -3.47 -4.25 -58.34
N VAL A 599 -2.84 -5.06 -57.46
CA VAL A 599 -1.42 -5.09 -57.00
C VAL A 599 -0.47 -4.16 -57.83
N PRO A 600 0.51 -3.43 -57.25
CA PRO A 600 1.72 -4.11 -56.78
C PRO A 600 2.54 -3.62 -55.58
N VAL A 601 3.19 -4.65 -55.03
CA VAL A 601 4.48 -4.79 -54.36
C VAL A 601 5.57 -3.81 -54.82
N GLY A 602 6.33 -3.31 -53.85
CA GLY A 602 7.68 -2.71 -53.93
C GLY A 602 7.96 -2.11 -52.55
N GLY A 603 8.97 -2.50 -51.77
CA GLY A 603 10.36 -2.77 -52.11
C GLY A 603 11.19 -1.64 -51.49
N GLU A 604 12.05 -1.97 -50.52
CA GLU A 604 13.35 -1.34 -50.19
C GLU A 604 13.63 -1.20 -48.69
N VAL A 605 14.69 -1.91 -48.30
CA VAL A 605 15.51 -1.74 -47.10
C VAL A 605 16.50 -0.60 -47.36
N PRO A 606 16.90 0.18 -46.33
CA PRO A 606 18.28 0.63 -46.29
C PRO A 606 18.99 0.31 -44.97
N ALA A 607 20.30 0.19 -45.13
CA ALA A 607 21.28 -0.32 -44.20
C ALA A 607 21.71 0.69 -43.12
N VAL A 608 22.28 0.10 -42.06
CA VAL A 608 23.11 0.69 -41.01
C VAL A 608 24.27 1.52 -41.58
N PRO A 609 24.67 2.63 -40.94
CA PRO A 609 26.05 3.09 -40.96
C PRO A 609 26.75 2.90 -39.62
N ALA A 610 28.02 2.51 -39.73
CA ALA A 610 28.95 2.24 -38.66
C ALA A 610 29.50 3.52 -37.99
N VAL A 611 29.99 3.29 -36.78
CA VAL A 611 30.75 4.15 -35.86
C VAL A 611 32.02 4.73 -36.50
N PRO A 612 32.46 5.94 -36.09
CA PRO A 612 33.87 6.26 -35.99
C PRO A 612 34.32 6.40 -34.53
N ALA A 613 35.40 5.70 -34.19
CA ALA A 613 36.16 5.86 -32.96
C ALA A 613 37.07 7.10 -33.09
N VAL A 614 37.12 7.95 -32.05
CA VAL A 614 38.27 8.83 -31.80
C VAL A 614 38.55 8.93 -30.29
N SER A 615 39.85 9.00 -30.06
CA SER A 615 40.71 8.84 -28.89
C SER A 615 40.58 9.85 -27.74
N HIS A 616 41.08 9.38 -26.59
CA HIS A 616 41.47 10.08 -25.38
C HIS A 616 42.18 11.43 -25.58
N HIS A 617 41.77 12.43 -24.81
CA HIS A 617 42.67 13.46 -24.28
C HIS A 617 42.27 13.80 -22.83
N HIS A 618 43.25 13.66 -21.93
CA HIS A 618 43.27 14.21 -20.59
C HIS A 618 43.47 15.73 -20.65
N ASP A 619 42.71 16.50 -19.86
CA ASP A 619 43.17 17.77 -19.33
C ASP A 619 42.51 18.02 -17.93
N PRO A 620 43.26 18.43 -16.89
CA PRO A 620 42.83 18.40 -15.50
C PRO A 620 42.53 19.80 -14.96
N THR A 621 41.25 20.11 -14.67
CA THR A 621 40.90 21.26 -13.82
C THR A 621 39.62 20.98 -13.04
N ALA A 622 39.77 20.44 -11.82
CA ALA A 622 38.72 20.40 -10.81
C ALA A 622 39.24 21.12 -9.54
N PRO A 623 38.53 22.12 -8.99
CA PRO A 623 38.92 22.75 -7.74
C PRO A 623 38.52 21.89 -6.55
N GLN A 624 39.51 21.61 -5.70
CA GLN A 624 39.38 21.04 -4.36
C GLN A 624 38.62 22.00 -3.43
N TRP A 625 37.73 21.46 -2.59
CA TRP A 625 37.23 22.17 -1.41
C TRP A 625 37.62 21.37 -0.17
N SER A 626 38.52 21.98 0.61
CA SER A 626 39.03 21.50 1.89
C SER A 626 38.05 21.81 3.02
N HIS A 627 37.77 20.81 3.85
CA HIS A 627 37.18 20.98 5.18
C HIS A 627 38.24 21.46 6.18
N GLN A 628 37.86 22.44 7.02
CA GLN A 628 38.39 22.65 8.38
C GLN A 628 37.62 23.79 9.08
N PRO A 629 37.55 23.79 10.41
CA PRO A 629 37.17 22.73 11.35
C PRO A 629 35.71 22.91 11.84
#